data_AF-A0A7G6T5A0-F1
#
_entry.id   AF-A0A7G6T5A0-F1
#
_cell.length_a   1.000
_cell.length_b   1.000
_cell.length_c   1.000
_cell.angle_alpha   90.00
_cell.angle_beta   90.00
_cell.angle_gamma   90.00
#
_symmetry.space_group_name_H-M   'P 1'
#
loop_
_entity.id
_entity.type
_entity.pdbx_description
1 polymer ?
#
loop_
_entity_poly.entity_id
_entity_poly.type
_entity_poly.pdbx_seq_one_letter_code
_entity_poly.pdbx_strand_id
1 'polypeptide(L)'
;MLSRRQMLGASALLVGSAAWTKTSAQGLPDAPIMESPDMQPPLFPKGGPDYQPVVTLNGWTLPHRINNGVKEFHLVAEPVEREMAPGMTGYLWGYNGQSPGPTIEALEGDRVRIFVTNKLPEHTTIHWHGMILPSGMDGVGGLTQPQIPPGKTSVYEFDLVKSGTFMYHPHSDEMVQMAMGMMGFFVIHPKDRRKIRLRWQSDARRLVHRDEPGAYYEAQRLAARARASGQAGEFVHWAKVAAEIARISPRSHMDIAVVQAIVDDETRRGEASRSHND
;
A
#
# COMPACT_ATOMS: atom_id res chain seq x y z
N MET A 1 -18.43 -14.80 63.10
CA MET A 1 -18.47 -16.05 62.31
C MET A 1 -19.39 -15.81 61.12
N LEU A 2 -18.82 -15.68 59.92
CA LEU A 2 -19.53 -15.35 58.68
C LEU A 2 -20.03 -16.63 58.01
N SER A 3 -21.32 -16.66 57.64
CA SER A 3 -22.00 -17.80 57.02
C SER A 3 -21.88 -17.76 55.49
N ARG A 4 -21.69 -18.94 54.87
CA ARG A 4 -21.35 -19.22 53.45
C ARG A 4 -22.39 -18.79 52.38
N ARG A 5 -23.30 -17.84 52.65
CA ARG A 5 -24.36 -17.43 51.71
C ARG A 5 -24.35 -15.95 51.29
N GLN A 6 -23.28 -15.20 51.57
CA GLN A 6 -23.16 -13.79 51.17
C GLN A 6 -21.92 -13.44 50.35
N MET A 7 -21.26 -14.43 49.73
CA MET A 7 -20.26 -14.17 48.70
C MET A 7 -20.54 -15.04 47.49
N LEU A 8 -21.20 -14.45 46.50
CA LEU A 8 -20.96 -14.66 45.06
C LEU A 8 -21.69 -13.51 44.35
N GLY A 9 -20.97 -12.39 44.33
CA GLY A 9 -21.34 -11.20 43.59
C GLY A 9 -21.22 -11.43 42.09
N ALA A 10 -22.09 -10.74 41.37
CA ALA A 10 -22.04 -10.35 39.98
C ALA A 10 -20.71 -10.64 39.25
N SER A 11 -20.73 -11.62 38.35
CA SER A 11 -19.67 -11.87 37.36
C SER A 11 -20.27 -12.53 36.13
N ALA A 12 -21.12 -11.81 35.42
CA ALA A 12 -21.38 -12.06 34.01
C ALA A 12 -21.15 -10.74 33.28
N LEU A 13 -19.88 -10.52 32.92
CA LEU A 13 -19.47 -9.46 32.00
C LEU A 13 -20.22 -9.69 30.68
N LEU A 14 -21.26 -8.90 30.45
CA LEU A 14 -21.77 -8.59 29.12
C LEU A 14 -20.59 -7.94 28.37
N VAL A 15 -19.86 -8.74 27.59
CA VAL A 15 -18.87 -8.22 26.65
C VAL A 15 -19.66 -7.42 25.61
N GLY A 16 -19.65 -6.11 25.82
CA GLY A 16 -20.53 -5.17 25.15
C GLY A 16 -20.25 -5.05 23.67
N SER A 17 -21.33 -5.08 22.89
CA SER A 17 -21.46 -4.51 21.53
C SER A 17 -21.43 -2.97 21.53
N ALA A 18 -20.75 -2.36 22.49
CA ALA A 18 -20.72 -0.92 22.73
C ALA A 18 -19.29 -0.38 22.54
N ALA A 19 -18.83 -0.38 21.30
CA ALA A 19 -17.70 0.47 20.88
C ALA A 19 -18.07 1.24 19.61
N TRP A 20 -19.31 1.75 19.56
CA TRP A 20 -19.61 2.90 18.71
C TRP A 20 -19.18 4.15 19.47
N THR A 21 -17.88 4.44 19.45
CA THR A 21 -17.41 5.78 19.85
C THR A 21 -17.97 6.78 18.84
N LYS A 22 -19.09 7.42 19.21
CA LYS A 22 -19.47 8.72 18.66
C LYS A 22 -18.39 9.72 19.06
N THR A 23 -17.34 9.84 18.27
CA THR A 23 -16.44 10.99 18.41
C THR A 23 -17.20 12.20 17.92
N SER A 24 -17.49 13.13 18.83
CA SER A 24 -17.70 14.53 18.45
C SER A 24 -16.47 14.98 17.64
N ALA A 25 -16.64 15.90 16.69
CA ALA A 25 -15.56 16.37 15.82
C ALA A 25 -14.34 17.01 16.56
N GLN A 26 -14.38 17.09 17.90
CA GLN A 26 -13.25 17.49 18.73
C GLN A 26 -12.14 16.43 18.67
N GLY A 27 -11.02 16.80 18.04
CA GLY A 27 -9.80 16.00 17.98
C GLY A 27 -9.51 15.35 16.62
N LEU A 28 -10.43 15.44 15.65
CA LEU A 28 -10.14 15.03 14.27
C LEU A 28 -9.00 15.89 13.69
N PRO A 29 -8.13 15.33 12.84
CA PRO A 29 -7.25 16.15 12.02
C PRO A 29 -8.10 17.06 11.12
N ASP A 30 -7.55 18.20 10.72
CA ASP A 30 -8.15 18.97 9.63
C ASP A 30 -8.31 18.05 8.40
N ALA A 31 -9.43 18.19 7.69
CA ALA A 31 -9.67 17.50 6.43
C ALA A 31 -9.20 18.40 5.29
N PRO A 32 -7.99 18.20 4.74
CA PRO A 32 -7.56 18.96 3.58
C PRO A 32 -8.45 18.59 2.39
N ILE A 33 -8.83 19.59 1.59
CA ILE A 33 -9.66 19.43 0.38
C ILE A 33 -8.89 20.02 -0.79
N MET A 34 -9.03 19.43 -1.97
CA MET A 34 -8.48 19.97 -3.21
C MET A 34 -9.61 20.25 -4.20
N GLU A 35 -9.70 21.50 -4.65
CA GLU A 35 -10.76 21.95 -5.58
C GLU A 35 -10.30 21.95 -7.04
N SER A 36 -8.98 22.03 -7.28
CA SER A 36 -8.44 21.98 -8.65
C SER A 36 -8.24 20.54 -9.10
N PRO A 37 -8.54 20.18 -10.36
CA PRO A 37 -8.21 18.88 -10.94
C PRO A 37 -6.73 18.73 -11.30
N ASP A 38 -5.93 19.79 -11.13
CA ASP A 38 -4.53 19.83 -11.53
C ASP A 38 -3.67 18.89 -10.69
N MET A 39 -2.77 18.20 -11.37
CA MET A 39 -1.72 17.40 -10.75
C MET A 39 -0.86 18.29 -9.85
N GLN A 40 -0.74 17.90 -8.58
CA GLN A 40 0.11 18.60 -7.62
C GLN A 40 1.51 18.01 -7.56
N PRO A 41 2.55 18.82 -7.29
CA PRO A 41 3.87 18.30 -6.96
C PRO A 41 3.77 17.44 -5.69
N PRO A 42 4.64 16.44 -5.54
CA PRO A 42 4.50 15.50 -4.45
C PRO A 42 5.05 16.10 -3.15
N LEU A 43 4.53 15.62 -2.01
CA LEU A 43 4.95 16.12 -0.70
C LEU A 43 6.25 15.45 -0.26
N PHE A 44 7.33 16.22 -0.25
CA PHE A 44 8.62 15.74 0.24
C PHE A 44 8.66 15.68 1.78
N PRO A 45 9.25 14.63 2.36
CA PRO A 45 9.38 14.52 3.81
C PRO A 45 10.23 15.68 4.34
N LYS A 46 9.73 16.42 5.33
CA LYS A 46 10.50 17.48 6.01
C LYS A 46 11.51 16.92 7.03
N GLY A 47 11.45 15.62 7.32
CA GLY A 47 12.31 14.89 8.25
C GLY A 47 11.95 13.40 8.28
N GLY A 48 12.81 12.57 8.87
CA GLY A 48 12.65 11.11 8.89
C GLY A 48 13.41 10.39 7.77
N PRO A 49 13.14 9.09 7.53
CA PRO A 49 13.79 8.32 6.47
C PRO A 49 13.49 8.91 5.09
N ASP A 50 14.54 9.06 4.30
CA ASP A 50 14.45 9.55 2.92
C ASP A 50 13.72 8.52 2.04
N TYR A 51 12.59 8.92 1.46
CA TYR A 51 11.90 8.19 0.41
C TYR A 51 11.63 9.13 -0.76
N GLN A 52 11.48 8.58 -1.95
CA GLN A 52 11.14 9.36 -3.14
C GLN A 52 9.62 9.40 -3.26
N PRO A 53 8.96 10.55 -3.00
CA PRO A 53 7.52 10.67 -3.16
C PRO A 53 7.08 10.37 -4.59
N VAL A 54 5.86 9.87 -4.74
CA VAL A 54 5.27 9.60 -6.06
C VAL A 54 4.44 10.78 -6.56
N VAL A 55 4.45 10.98 -7.87
CA VAL A 55 3.51 11.90 -8.51
C VAL A 55 2.35 11.07 -9.03
N THR A 56 1.14 11.41 -8.59
CA THR A 56 -0.09 10.79 -9.09
C THR A 56 -0.74 11.72 -10.11
N LEU A 57 -0.93 11.20 -11.33
CA LEU A 57 -1.56 11.96 -12.40
C LEU A 57 -2.95 12.42 -11.96
N ASN A 58 -3.26 13.69 -12.25
CA ASN A 58 -4.55 14.30 -11.90
C ASN A 58 -4.90 14.21 -10.40
N GLY A 59 -3.90 14.08 -9.54
CA GLY A 59 -4.07 13.89 -8.10
C GLY A 59 -3.04 14.65 -7.28
N TRP A 60 -3.07 14.38 -5.98
CA TRP A 60 -2.24 15.02 -4.95
C TRP A 60 -2.03 14.07 -3.78
N THR A 61 -0.98 14.29 -2.98
CA THR A 61 -0.71 13.48 -1.80
C THR A 61 -1.54 13.98 -0.61
N LEU A 62 -2.28 13.09 0.06
CA LEU A 62 -3.04 13.41 1.27
C LEU A 62 -2.09 13.80 2.41
N PRO A 63 -2.16 15.04 2.93
CA PRO A 63 -1.39 15.46 4.09
C PRO A 63 -1.73 14.62 5.33
N HIS A 64 -0.73 14.48 6.20
CA HIS A 64 -0.90 13.84 7.50
C HIS A 64 -0.29 14.70 8.61
N ARG A 65 -0.70 14.40 9.84
CA ARG A 65 0.01 14.83 11.05
C ARG A 65 0.57 13.61 11.78
N ILE A 66 1.56 13.83 12.63
CA ILE A 66 2.07 12.80 13.53
C ILE A 66 1.52 13.05 14.93
N ASN A 67 0.91 12.04 15.53
CA ASN A 67 0.36 12.07 16.89
C ASN A 67 0.83 10.83 17.66
N ASN A 68 1.68 11.01 18.68
CA ASN A 68 2.25 9.92 19.49
C ASN A 68 2.87 8.78 18.65
N GLY A 69 3.61 9.13 17.60
CA GLY A 69 4.25 8.15 16.70
C GLY A 69 3.30 7.48 15.69
N VAL A 70 2.01 7.85 15.69
CA VAL A 70 1.02 7.39 14.70
C VAL A 70 0.85 8.45 13.62
N LYS A 71 0.87 8.01 12.36
CA LYS A 71 0.63 8.86 11.19
C LYS A 71 -0.87 8.98 10.95
N GLU A 72 -1.42 10.16 11.21
CA GLU A 72 -2.86 10.44 11.14
C GLU A 72 -3.25 11.12 9.83
N PHE A 73 -4.22 10.53 9.13
CA PHE A 73 -4.82 11.06 7.91
C PHE A 73 -6.32 11.30 8.11
N HIS A 74 -6.89 12.25 7.36
CA HIS A 74 -8.34 12.47 7.32
C HIS A 74 -8.85 12.40 5.88
N LEU A 75 -9.55 11.32 5.58
CA LEU A 75 -10.19 11.05 4.30
C LEU A 75 -11.69 11.40 4.40
N VAL A 76 -12.22 12.10 3.40
CA VAL A 76 -13.61 12.54 3.39
C VAL A 76 -14.28 12.04 2.12
N ALA A 77 -15.21 11.09 2.23
CA ALA A 77 -16.03 10.64 1.12
C ALA A 77 -17.13 11.67 0.86
N GLU A 78 -17.20 12.26 -0.32
CA GLU A 78 -18.17 13.31 -0.64
C GLU A 78 -18.54 13.36 -2.13
N PRO A 79 -19.69 13.95 -2.49
CA PRO A 79 -19.98 14.31 -3.88
C PRO A 79 -18.97 15.34 -4.39
N VAL A 80 -18.52 15.17 -5.63
CA VAL A 80 -17.54 16.05 -6.27
C VAL A 80 -17.95 16.33 -7.71
N GLU A 81 -17.61 17.52 -8.21
CA GLU A 81 -17.79 17.90 -9.59
C GLU A 81 -16.43 17.99 -10.26
N ARG A 82 -16.29 17.39 -11.45
CA ARG A 82 -15.02 17.39 -12.17
C ARG A 82 -15.22 17.55 -13.67
N GLU A 83 -14.54 18.53 -14.25
CA GLU A 83 -14.43 18.60 -15.71
C GLU A 83 -13.47 17.50 -16.19
N MET A 84 -14.02 16.53 -16.91
CA MET A 84 -13.29 15.36 -17.41
C MET A 84 -12.65 15.63 -18.78
N ALA A 85 -13.27 16.50 -19.57
CA ALA A 85 -12.80 17.04 -20.83
C ALA A 85 -13.46 18.42 -21.03
N PRO A 86 -12.94 19.29 -21.92
CA PRO A 86 -13.51 20.61 -22.16
C PRO A 86 -15.03 20.58 -22.41
N GLY A 87 -15.80 21.19 -21.51
CA GLY A 87 -17.27 21.23 -21.52
C GLY A 87 -17.98 19.95 -21.04
N MET A 88 -17.26 18.96 -20.52
CA MET A 88 -17.78 17.69 -20.01
C MET A 88 -17.57 17.58 -18.50
N THR A 89 -18.52 18.07 -17.72
CA THR A 89 -18.54 17.95 -16.26
C THR A 89 -19.15 16.63 -15.82
N GLY A 90 -18.39 15.83 -15.08
CA GLY A 90 -18.87 14.66 -14.35
C GLY A 90 -19.33 15.04 -12.94
N TYR A 91 -20.50 14.56 -12.57
CA TYR A 91 -21.00 14.58 -11.18
C TYR A 91 -20.66 13.23 -10.57
N LEU A 92 -19.65 13.22 -9.72
CA LEU A 92 -18.97 12.03 -9.24
C LEU A 92 -19.06 11.94 -7.73
N TRP A 93 -18.63 10.82 -7.18
CA TRP A 93 -18.30 10.71 -5.76
C TRP A 93 -16.81 10.44 -5.64
N GLY A 94 -16.19 11.08 -4.65
CA GLY A 94 -14.76 11.09 -4.52
C GLY A 94 -14.32 11.23 -3.07
N TYR A 95 -13.05 11.60 -2.93
CA TYR A 95 -12.44 11.82 -1.64
C TYR A 95 -11.76 13.19 -1.60
N ASN A 96 -12.04 13.96 -0.53
CA ASN A 96 -11.36 15.23 -0.24
C ASN A 96 -11.43 16.22 -1.42
N GLY A 97 -12.61 16.35 -2.03
CA GLY A 97 -12.85 17.25 -3.19
C GLY A 97 -12.46 16.70 -4.57
N GLN A 98 -11.91 15.49 -4.68
CA GLN A 98 -11.48 14.94 -5.98
C GLN A 98 -11.93 13.50 -6.27
N SER A 99 -12.02 13.20 -7.56
CA SER A 99 -12.05 11.85 -8.11
C SER A 99 -11.03 11.75 -9.27
N PRO A 100 -10.06 10.81 -9.24
CA PRO A 100 -9.73 9.91 -8.14
C PRO A 100 -9.36 10.65 -6.84
N GLY A 101 -9.45 9.95 -5.70
CA GLY A 101 -9.08 10.46 -4.39
C GLY A 101 -7.57 10.68 -4.23
N PRO A 102 -7.14 11.39 -3.18
CA PRO A 102 -5.74 11.70 -2.95
C PRO A 102 -4.90 10.45 -2.67
N THR A 103 -3.62 10.52 -3.01
CA THR A 103 -2.66 9.44 -2.73
C THR A 103 -2.23 9.49 -1.27
N ILE A 104 -2.43 8.38 -0.56
CA ILE A 104 -1.92 8.20 0.80
C ILE A 104 -0.49 7.68 0.70
N GLU A 105 0.48 8.37 1.28
CA GLU A 105 1.89 7.96 1.29
C GLU A 105 2.42 7.73 2.70
N ALA A 106 3.07 6.58 2.90
CA ALA A 106 3.67 6.21 4.17
C ALA A 106 4.92 5.33 3.98
N LEU A 107 5.61 5.03 5.07
CA LEU A 107 6.75 4.13 5.08
C LEU A 107 6.36 2.76 5.64
N GLU A 108 7.02 1.72 5.15
CA GLU A 108 6.95 0.40 5.74
C GLU A 108 7.42 0.44 7.21
N GLY A 109 6.59 -0.11 8.09
CA GLY A 109 6.74 -0.06 9.54
C GLY A 109 6.04 1.11 10.23
N ASP A 110 5.46 2.06 9.48
CA ASP A 110 4.62 3.10 10.09
C ASP A 110 3.34 2.49 10.68
N ARG A 111 2.89 3.03 11.82
CA ARG A 111 1.52 2.86 12.28
C ARG A 111 0.66 4.00 11.75
N VAL A 112 -0.42 3.67 11.07
CA VAL A 112 -1.33 4.67 10.49
C VAL A 112 -2.66 4.69 11.23
N ARG A 113 -3.27 5.86 11.33
CA ARG A 113 -4.65 6.06 11.77
C ARG A 113 -5.37 6.94 10.76
N ILE A 114 -6.44 6.43 10.17
CA ILE A 114 -7.15 7.10 9.08
C ILE A 114 -8.58 7.34 9.55
N PHE A 115 -8.92 8.62 9.68
CA PHE A 115 -10.28 9.06 9.96
C PHE A 115 -11.03 9.17 8.64
N VAL A 116 -12.10 8.40 8.49
CA VAL A 116 -12.92 8.40 7.26
C VAL A 116 -14.26 9.02 7.60
N THR A 117 -14.51 10.22 7.10
CA THR A 117 -15.79 10.93 7.27
C THR A 117 -16.65 10.75 6.02
N ASN A 118 -17.87 10.27 6.22
CA ASN A 118 -18.83 10.07 5.15
C ASN A 118 -19.76 11.28 5.01
N LYS A 119 -19.67 12.02 3.91
CA LYS A 119 -20.62 13.09 3.51
C LYS A 119 -21.49 12.70 2.30
N LEU A 120 -21.44 11.44 1.87
CA LEU A 120 -22.32 10.92 0.82
C LEU A 120 -23.77 10.86 1.32
N PRO A 121 -24.75 10.83 0.40
CA PRO A 121 -26.16 10.60 0.77
C PRO A 121 -26.44 9.17 1.24
N GLU A 122 -25.46 8.26 1.15
CA GLU A 122 -25.60 6.86 1.53
C GLU A 122 -24.41 6.34 2.36
N HIS A 123 -24.53 5.11 2.84
CA HIS A 123 -23.50 4.49 3.66
C HIS A 123 -22.29 4.06 2.81
N THR A 124 -21.10 4.07 3.41
CA THR A 124 -19.85 3.68 2.73
C THR A 124 -18.91 2.97 3.69
N THR A 125 -17.77 2.51 3.20
CA THR A 125 -16.63 1.92 3.91
C THR A 125 -15.37 2.20 3.10
N ILE A 126 -14.19 1.86 3.63
CA ILE A 126 -12.94 1.86 2.86
C ILE A 126 -12.26 0.52 3.02
N HIS A 127 -12.12 -0.20 1.91
CA HIS A 127 -11.25 -1.36 1.79
C HIS A 127 -9.86 -0.96 1.30
N TRP A 128 -8.84 -1.57 1.89
CA TRP A 128 -7.42 -1.29 1.65
C TRP A 128 -6.83 -2.40 0.77
N HIS A 129 -7.11 -2.32 -0.52
CA HIS A 129 -6.86 -3.37 -1.49
C HIS A 129 -5.39 -3.81 -1.55
N GLY A 130 -5.17 -5.10 -1.28
CA GLY A 130 -3.85 -5.74 -1.35
C GLY A 130 -2.97 -5.55 -0.11
N MET A 131 -3.46 -4.84 0.91
CA MET A 131 -2.73 -4.60 2.15
C MET A 131 -2.93 -5.75 3.15
N ILE A 132 -1.92 -6.00 3.97
CA ILE A 132 -1.96 -7.00 5.05
C ILE A 132 -2.25 -6.25 6.35
N LEU A 133 -3.42 -6.51 6.94
CA LEU A 133 -3.93 -5.78 8.10
C LEU A 133 -4.92 -6.65 8.91
N PRO A 134 -5.23 -6.28 10.17
CA PRO A 134 -6.21 -7.01 10.97
C PRO A 134 -7.60 -6.98 10.34
N SER A 135 -8.30 -8.12 10.28
CA SER A 135 -9.59 -8.25 9.58
C SER A 135 -10.60 -7.14 9.95
N GLY A 136 -10.72 -6.74 11.21
CA GLY A 136 -11.63 -5.66 11.63
C GLY A 136 -11.32 -4.26 11.10
N MET A 137 -10.22 -4.08 10.36
CA MET A 137 -9.82 -2.84 9.70
C MET A 137 -9.93 -2.93 8.17
N ASP A 138 -10.45 -4.04 7.63
CA ASP A 138 -10.41 -4.36 6.20
C ASP A 138 -11.48 -3.66 5.38
N GLY A 139 -12.50 -3.07 5.99
CA GLY A 139 -13.48 -2.28 5.25
C GLY A 139 -14.58 -3.03 4.54
N VAL A 140 -14.61 -4.37 4.59
CA VAL A 140 -15.70 -5.14 3.97
C VAL A 140 -16.98 -4.98 4.80
N GLY A 141 -17.89 -4.15 4.32
CA GLY A 141 -19.10 -3.76 5.03
C GLY A 141 -20.05 -4.92 5.29
N GLY A 142 -20.51 -5.07 6.55
CA GLY A 142 -21.39 -6.16 6.98
C GLY A 142 -20.69 -7.49 7.26
N LEU A 143 -19.41 -7.63 6.91
CA LEU A 143 -18.60 -8.81 7.20
C LEU A 143 -17.52 -8.52 8.24
N THR A 144 -16.64 -7.56 7.96
CA THR A 144 -15.48 -7.26 8.81
C THR A 144 -15.74 -6.09 9.75
N GLN A 145 -16.65 -5.19 9.36
CA GLN A 145 -17.07 -4.04 10.14
C GLN A 145 -18.49 -3.59 9.76
N PRO A 146 -19.16 -2.78 10.61
CA PRO A 146 -20.34 -2.05 10.21
C PRO A 146 -20.06 -1.03 9.09
N GLN A 147 -21.10 -0.70 8.34
CA GLN A 147 -21.09 0.39 7.36
C GLN A 147 -20.91 1.75 8.08
N ILE A 148 -20.28 2.72 7.42
CA ILE A 148 -20.16 4.11 7.87
C ILE A 148 -21.41 4.89 7.40
N PRO A 149 -22.34 5.26 8.30
CA PRO A 149 -23.55 5.97 7.88
C PRO A 149 -23.25 7.41 7.40
N PRO A 150 -24.17 8.03 6.64
CA PRO A 150 -24.07 9.46 6.30
C PRO A 150 -23.82 10.35 7.52
N GLY A 151 -22.90 11.31 7.38
CA GLY A 151 -22.51 12.26 8.42
C GLY A 151 -21.74 11.64 9.59
N LYS A 152 -21.25 10.41 9.46
CA LYS A 152 -20.44 9.74 10.49
C LYS A 152 -19.00 9.57 10.07
N THR A 153 -18.15 9.44 11.08
CA THR A 153 -16.72 9.18 10.93
C THR A 153 -16.38 7.83 11.53
N SER A 154 -15.60 7.03 10.82
CA SER A 154 -14.99 5.80 11.35
C SER A 154 -13.47 5.91 11.35
N VAL A 155 -12.81 5.13 12.21
CA VAL A 155 -11.36 5.16 12.38
C VAL A 155 -10.79 3.81 11.99
N TYR A 156 -9.83 3.83 11.08
CA TYR A 156 -9.01 2.69 10.70
C TYR A 156 -7.63 2.86 11.33
N GLU A 157 -7.11 1.85 12.02
CA GLU A 157 -5.77 1.92 12.62
C GLU A 157 -5.04 0.59 12.53
N PHE A 158 -3.88 0.58 11.87
CA PHE A 158 -3.10 -0.64 11.64
C PHE A 158 -1.63 -0.30 11.30
N ASP A 159 -0.79 -1.34 11.36
CA ASP A 159 0.65 -1.24 11.05
C ASP A 159 0.93 -1.61 9.59
N LEU A 160 1.81 -0.86 8.93
CA LEU A 160 2.18 -1.06 7.53
C LEU A 160 3.31 -2.07 7.39
N VAL A 161 2.98 -3.36 7.35
CA VAL A 161 3.96 -4.45 7.38
C VAL A 161 4.60 -4.82 6.03
N LYS A 162 4.13 -4.23 4.93
CA LYS A 162 4.58 -4.54 3.58
C LYS A 162 4.62 -3.28 2.72
N SER A 163 5.76 -3.00 2.09
CA SER A 163 5.87 -1.95 1.09
C SER A 163 5.26 -2.35 -0.26
N GLY A 164 4.81 -1.36 -1.04
CA GLY A 164 4.19 -1.58 -2.34
C GLY A 164 3.30 -0.41 -2.77
N THR A 165 2.71 -0.58 -3.95
CA THR A 165 1.65 0.29 -4.48
C THR A 165 0.33 -0.45 -4.31
N PHE A 166 -0.55 0.12 -3.51
CA PHE A 166 -1.88 -0.39 -3.19
C PHE A 166 -2.94 0.63 -3.60
N MET A 167 -4.20 0.26 -3.44
CA MET A 167 -5.33 1.18 -3.65
C MET A 167 -6.28 1.11 -2.46
N TYR A 168 -7.12 2.13 -2.34
CA TYR A 168 -8.26 2.11 -1.43
C TYR A 168 -9.54 2.43 -2.21
N HIS A 169 -10.62 1.75 -1.86
CA HIS A 169 -11.93 1.92 -2.49
C HIS A 169 -13.05 1.46 -1.55
N PRO A 170 -14.30 1.83 -1.78
CA PRO A 170 -15.41 1.34 -0.98
C PRO A 170 -15.66 -0.14 -1.15
N HIS A 171 -16.20 -0.77 -0.10
CA HIS A 171 -16.67 -2.16 -0.12
C HIS A 171 -18.05 -2.27 0.55
N SER A 172 -18.90 -1.27 0.24
CA SER A 172 -20.31 -1.18 0.61
C SER A 172 -21.17 -1.41 -0.63
N ASP A 173 -21.78 -0.37 -1.22
CA ASP A 173 -22.32 -0.41 -2.58
C ASP A 173 -21.19 -0.19 -3.59
N GLU A 174 -20.29 -1.18 -3.68
CA GLU A 174 -19.07 -1.11 -4.48
C GLU A 174 -19.39 -0.80 -5.95
N MET A 175 -20.45 -1.41 -6.50
CA MET A 175 -20.85 -1.23 -7.90
C MET A 175 -21.14 0.23 -8.22
N VAL A 176 -21.92 0.92 -7.38
CA VAL A 176 -22.26 2.32 -7.59
C VAL A 176 -21.09 3.22 -7.22
N GLN A 177 -20.52 3.05 -6.03
CA GLN A 177 -19.53 4.00 -5.50
C GLN A 177 -18.21 3.98 -6.31
N MET A 178 -17.74 2.81 -6.73
CA MET A 178 -16.57 2.75 -7.61
C MET A 178 -16.87 3.27 -9.02
N ALA A 179 -18.05 2.99 -9.57
CA ALA A 179 -18.45 3.53 -10.88
C ALA A 179 -18.54 5.07 -10.86
N MET A 180 -18.94 5.65 -9.72
CA MET A 180 -18.94 7.09 -9.48
C MET A 180 -17.53 7.67 -9.25
N GLY A 181 -16.48 6.84 -9.24
CA GLY A 181 -15.08 7.28 -9.21
C GLY A 181 -14.41 7.25 -7.83
N MET A 182 -14.99 6.57 -6.84
CA MET A 182 -14.42 6.47 -5.50
C MET A 182 -13.26 5.46 -5.44
N MET A 183 -12.06 5.91 -5.75
CA MET A 183 -10.82 5.14 -5.57
C MET A 183 -9.63 6.08 -5.39
N GLY A 184 -8.58 5.61 -4.74
CA GLY A 184 -7.30 6.32 -4.68
C GLY A 184 -6.13 5.38 -4.40
N PHE A 185 -4.91 5.90 -4.50
CA PHE A 185 -3.71 5.10 -4.24
C PHE A 185 -3.29 5.15 -2.78
N PHE A 186 -2.74 4.04 -2.30
CA PHE A 186 -2.00 3.96 -1.05
C PHE A 186 -0.59 3.43 -1.37
N VAL A 187 0.42 4.29 -1.26
CA VAL A 187 1.81 3.94 -1.55
C VAL A 187 2.60 3.81 -0.26
N ILE A 188 3.16 2.63 -0.05
CA ILE A 188 4.01 2.31 1.10
C ILE A 188 5.44 2.18 0.60
N HIS A 189 6.27 3.12 0.96
CA HIS A 189 7.68 3.15 0.58
C HIS A 189 8.49 2.18 1.43
N PRO A 190 9.45 1.44 0.84
CA PRO A 190 10.31 0.56 1.62
C PRO A 190 11.23 1.39 2.51
N LYS A 191 11.30 1.03 3.81
CA LYS A 191 12.06 1.76 4.85
C LYS A 191 13.53 2.00 4.49
N ASP A 192 14.15 1.03 3.82
CA ASP A 192 15.59 1.03 3.50
C ASP A 192 15.87 1.09 1.98
N ARG A 193 15.02 1.78 1.20
CA ARG A 193 15.13 1.82 -0.28
C ARG A 193 16.54 2.14 -0.79
N ARG A 194 17.20 3.13 -0.18
CA ARG A 194 18.56 3.54 -0.55
C ARG A 194 19.56 2.40 -0.34
N LYS A 195 19.50 1.71 0.80
CA LYS A 195 20.37 0.58 1.12
C LYS A 195 20.15 -0.58 0.14
N ILE A 196 18.88 -0.87 -0.18
CA ILE A 196 18.51 -1.89 -1.18
C ILE A 196 19.13 -1.54 -2.55
N ARG A 197 18.96 -0.30 -3.02
CA ARG A 197 19.51 0.17 -4.30
C ARG A 197 21.04 0.16 -4.31
N LEU A 198 21.68 0.55 -3.21
CA LEU A 198 23.15 0.50 -3.09
C LEU A 198 23.67 -0.95 -3.17
N ARG A 199 22.96 -1.92 -2.58
CA ARG A 199 23.28 -3.34 -2.71
C ARG A 199 23.23 -3.78 -4.19
N TRP A 200 22.15 -3.45 -4.91
CA TRP A 200 22.04 -3.76 -6.35
C TRP A 200 23.18 -3.17 -7.16
N GLN A 201 23.51 -1.89 -6.94
CA GLN A 201 24.58 -1.21 -7.65
C GLN A 201 25.96 -1.79 -7.32
N SER A 202 26.19 -2.17 -6.06
CA SER A 202 27.44 -2.80 -5.65
C SER A 202 27.63 -4.16 -6.33
N ASP A 203 26.60 -5.01 -6.31
CA ASP A 203 26.65 -6.34 -6.93
C ASP A 203 26.74 -6.26 -8.45
N ALA A 204 26.05 -5.31 -9.09
CA ALA A 204 26.18 -5.05 -10.53
C ALA A 204 27.62 -4.68 -10.91
N ARG A 205 28.26 -3.76 -10.18
CA ARG A 205 29.66 -3.37 -10.42
C ARG A 205 30.62 -4.54 -10.22
N ARG A 206 30.37 -5.37 -9.20
CA ARG A 206 31.18 -6.57 -8.93
C ARG A 206 31.07 -7.58 -10.08
N LEU A 207 29.86 -7.83 -10.60
CA LEU A 207 29.67 -8.74 -11.73
C LEU A 207 30.30 -8.20 -13.02
N VAL A 208 30.11 -6.91 -13.34
CA VAL A 208 30.74 -6.30 -14.52
C VAL A 208 32.26 -6.35 -14.44
N HIS A 209 32.84 -6.07 -13.27
CA HIS A 209 34.28 -6.19 -13.09
C HIS A 209 34.79 -7.63 -13.26
N ARG A 210 33.99 -8.62 -12.87
CA ARG A 210 34.38 -10.04 -12.92
C ARG A 210 34.23 -10.66 -14.31
N ASP A 211 33.18 -10.29 -15.04
CA ASP A 211 32.71 -11.06 -16.20
C ASP A 211 32.03 -10.18 -17.28
N GLU A 212 32.58 -9.03 -17.67
CA GLU A 212 32.10 -8.33 -18.87
C GLU A 212 32.63 -9.05 -20.14
N PRO A 213 31.78 -9.43 -21.13
CA PRO A 213 30.39 -9.00 -21.33
C PRO A 213 29.29 -9.96 -20.80
N GLY A 214 29.64 -11.07 -20.15
CA GLY A 214 28.72 -12.09 -19.62
C GLY A 214 27.91 -11.69 -18.37
N ALA A 215 28.26 -10.57 -17.72
CA ALA A 215 27.74 -10.16 -16.41
C ALA A 215 26.21 -10.09 -16.35
N TYR A 216 25.57 -9.64 -17.44
CA TYR A 216 24.10 -9.62 -17.54
C TYR A 216 23.50 -11.03 -17.48
N TYR A 217 24.05 -11.97 -18.24
CA TYR A 217 23.60 -13.36 -18.26
C TYR A 217 23.85 -14.06 -16.93
N GLU A 218 24.96 -13.77 -16.26
CA GLU A 218 25.21 -14.30 -14.90
C GLU A 218 24.20 -13.77 -13.88
N ALA A 219 23.83 -12.48 -13.94
CA ALA A 219 22.76 -11.95 -13.10
C ALA A 219 21.40 -12.62 -13.40
N GLN A 220 21.08 -12.84 -14.69
CA GLN A 220 19.87 -13.57 -15.09
C GLN A 220 19.87 -15.02 -14.60
N ARG A 221 21.03 -15.70 -14.64
CA ARG A 221 21.20 -17.06 -14.11
C ARG A 221 20.94 -17.12 -12.61
N LEU A 222 21.51 -16.18 -11.85
CA LEU A 222 21.27 -16.08 -10.40
C LEU A 222 19.80 -15.79 -10.07
N ALA A 223 19.14 -14.92 -10.86
CA ALA A 223 17.71 -14.68 -10.74
C ALA A 223 16.88 -15.94 -11.02
N ALA A 224 17.14 -16.61 -12.15
CA ALA A 224 16.45 -17.84 -12.54
C ALA A 224 16.60 -18.94 -11.48
N ARG A 225 17.82 -19.13 -10.95
CA ARG A 225 18.09 -20.07 -9.86
C ARG A 225 17.31 -19.74 -8.60
N ALA A 226 17.31 -18.47 -8.19
CA ALA A 226 16.58 -18.04 -6.99
C ALA A 226 15.07 -18.30 -7.15
N ARG A 227 14.52 -18.04 -8.34
CA ARG A 227 13.12 -18.35 -8.66
C ARG A 227 12.84 -19.86 -8.62
N ALA A 228 13.69 -20.67 -9.26
CA ALA A 228 13.58 -22.14 -9.24
C ALA A 228 13.68 -22.71 -7.82
N SER A 229 14.38 -22.00 -6.92
CA SER A 229 14.55 -22.39 -5.50
C SER A 229 13.48 -21.77 -4.57
N GLY A 230 12.48 -21.05 -5.09
CA GLY A 230 11.44 -20.42 -4.28
C GLY A 230 11.89 -19.19 -3.47
N GLN A 231 13.09 -18.66 -3.72
CA GLN A 231 13.66 -17.53 -3.00
C GLN A 231 13.25 -16.20 -3.66
N ALA A 232 12.00 -15.78 -3.45
CA ALA A 232 11.41 -14.61 -4.12
C ALA A 232 12.22 -13.31 -3.91
N GLY A 233 12.74 -13.07 -2.70
CA GLY A 233 13.56 -11.89 -2.40
C GLY A 233 14.86 -11.84 -3.18
N GLU A 234 15.55 -12.98 -3.30
CA GLU A 234 16.79 -13.09 -4.08
C GLU A 234 16.52 -13.04 -5.58
N PHE A 235 15.40 -13.58 -6.06
CA PHE A 235 14.98 -13.41 -7.45
C PHE A 235 14.85 -11.92 -7.81
N VAL A 236 14.11 -11.15 -7.00
CA VAL A 236 13.95 -9.70 -7.23
C VAL A 236 15.28 -8.98 -7.14
N HIS A 237 16.14 -9.34 -6.20
CA HIS A 237 17.48 -8.78 -6.06
C HIS A 237 18.30 -8.95 -7.36
N TRP A 238 18.46 -10.18 -7.86
CA TRP A 238 19.27 -10.45 -9.05
C TRP A 238 18.65 -9.90 -10.34
N ALA A 239 17.32 -9.88 -10.45
CA ALA A 239 16.63 -9.22 -11.55
C ALA A 239 16.93 -7.70 -11.59
N LYS A 240 16.99 -7.04 -10.41
CA LYS A 240 17.35 -5.62 -10.31
C LYS A 240 18.85 -5.38 -10.53
N VAL A 241 19.71 -6.32 -10.12
CA VAL A 241 21.14 -6.30 -10.47
C VAL A 241 21.32 -6.37 -12.00
N ALA A 242 20.62 -7.25 -12.70
CA ALA A 242 20.69 -7.33 -14.17
C ALA A 242 20.29 -6.01 -14.84
N ALA A 243 19.25 -5.34 -14.34
CA ALA A 243 18.85 -4.01 -14.82
C ALA A 243 19.92 -2.92 -14.55
N GLU A 244 20.58 -2.95 -13.39
CA GLU A 244 21.70 -2.03 -13.11
C GLU A 244 22.92 -2.34 -14.01
N ILE A 245 23.20 -3.61 -14.33
CA ILE A 245 24.25 -4.00 -15.28
C ILE A 245 23.96 -3.42 -16.67
N ALA A 246 22.75 -3.61 -17.19
CA ALA A 246 22.32 -3.07 -18.47
C ALA A 246 22.48 -1.53 -18.55
N ARG A 247 22.37 -0.85 -17.41
CA ARG A 247 22.57 0.61 -17.31
C ARG A 247 24.04 1.03 -17.32
N ILE A 248 24.95 0.23 -16.76
CA ILE A 248 26.36 0.64 -16.53
C ILE A 248 27.37 -0.01 -17.47
N SER A 249 27.01 -1.12 -18.13
CA SER A 249 27.88 -1.86 -19.03
C SER A 249 27.27 -1.91 -20.43
N PRO A 250 27.68 -0.99 -21.34
CA PRO A 250 27.18 -1.00 -22.72
C PRO A 250 27.71 -2.18 -23.54
N ARG A 251 28.72 -2.91 -23.03
CA ARG A 251 29.27 -4.11 -23.69
C ARG A 251 28.54 -5.38 -23.29
N SER A 252 27.77 -5.37 -22.19
CA SER A 252 27.03 -6.55 -21.77
C SER A 252 25.96 -6.90 -22.81
N HIS A 253 26.02 -8.12 -23.34
CA HIS A 253 25.06 -8.57 -24.33
C HIS A 253 23.70 -8.89 -23.68
N MET A 254 22.62 -8.58 -24.40
CA MET A 254 21.25 -8.83 -23.97
C MET A 254 20.49 -9.48 -25.12
N ASP A 255 20.63 -10.80 -25.25
CA ASP A 255 19.89 -11.64 -26.19
C ASP A 255 18.82 -12.44 -25.44
N ILE A 256 17.57 -12.26 -25.83
CA ILE A 256 16.43 -12.93 -25.21
C ILE A 256 16.49 -14.46 -25.36
N ALA A 257 17.05 -14.98 -26.45
CA ALA A 257 17.18 -16.42 -26.65
C ALA A 257 18.18 -17.03 -25.65
N VAL A 258 19.26 -16.30 -25.33
CA VAL A 258 20.23 -16.72 -24.31
C VAL A 258 19.60 -16.68 -22.92
N VAL A 259 18.83 -15.63 -22.61
CA VAL A 259 18.10 -15.53 -21.33
C VAL A 259 17.10 -16.68 -21.18
N GLN A 260 16.35 -17.01 -22.23
CA GLN A 260 15.41 -18.13 -22.20
C GLN A 260 16.12 -19.45 -21.94
N ALA A 261 17.23 -19.72 -22.64
CA ALA A 261 18.03 -20.92 -22.43
C ALA A 261 18.57 -21.05 -21.00
N ILE A 262 18.97 -19.93 -20.38
CA ILE A 262 19.40 -19.88 -18.97
C ILE A 262 18.25 -20.23 -18.02
N VAL A 263 17.06 -19.66 -18.25
CA VAL A 263 15.88 -19.94 -17.43
C VAL A 263 15.49 -21.41 -17.52
N ASP A 264 15.50 -21.98 -18.72
CA ASP A 264 15.18 -23.39 -18.96
C ASP A 264 16.20 -24.34 -18.31
N ASP A 265 17.49 -23.99 -18.32
CA ASP A 265 18.56 -24.75 -17.64
C ASP A 265 18.39 -24.72 -16.12
N GLU A 266 18.23 -23.54 -15.51
CA GLU A 266 18.10 -23.43 -14.05
C GLU A 266 16.77 -24.01 -13.53
N THR A 267 15.69 -23.93 -14.32
CA THR A 267 14.41 -24.57 -13.98
C THR A 267 14.54 -26.09 -13.92
N ARG A 268 15.12 -26.71 -14.96
CA ARG A 268 15.37 -28.17 -14.99
C ARG A 268 16.26 -28.62 -13.83
N ARG A 269 17.29 -27.85 -13.48
CA ARG A 269 18.15 -28.14 -12.31
C ARG A 269 17.38 -28.06 -11.01
N GLY A 270 16.51 -27.05 -10.88
CA GLY A 270 15.62 -26.91 -9.72
C GLY A 270 14.71 -28.12 -9.54
N GLU A 271 14.08 -28.58 -10.62
CA GLU A 271 13.22 -29.77 -10.61
C GLU A 271 13.98 -31.04 -10.22
N ALA A 272 15.15 -31.29 -10.82
CA ALA A 272 15.98 -32.46 -10.52
C ALA A 272 16.47 -32.49 -9.06
N SER A 273 16.72 -31.32 -8.45
CA SER A 273 17.12 -31.22 -7.05
C SER A 273 15.97 -31.48 -6.06
N ARG A 274 14.72 -31.23 -6.48
CA ARG A 274 13.54 -31.52 -5.65
C ARG A 274 13.18 -33.00 -5.68
N SER A 275 13.29 -33.66 -6.84
CA SER A 275 12.98 -35.08 -6.98
C SER A 275 13.95 -36.03 -6.26
N HIS A 276 15.11 -35.56 -5.81
CA HIS A 276 16.07 -36.34 -5.02
C HIS A 276 15.88 -36.20 -3.50
N ASN A 277 15.02 -35.27 -3.05
CA ASN A 277 14.78 -35.00 -1.62
C ASN A 277 13.39 -35.48 -1.14
N ASP A 278 12.61 -36.10 -2.02
CA ASP A 278 11.35 -36.81 -1.73
C ASP A 278 11.59 -38.33 -1.78
#